data_AF-A0A517NAT9-F1
#
_entry.id   AF-A0A517NAT9-F1
#
_cell.length_a   1.000
_cell.length_b   1.000
_cell.length_c   1.000
_cell.angle_alpha   90.00
_cell.angle_beta   90.00
_cell.angle_gamma   90.00
#
_symmetry.space_group_name_H-M   'P 1'
#
loop_
_entity.id
_entity.type
_entity.pdbx_description
1 polymer ?
#
loop_
_entity_poly.entity_id
_entity_poly.type
_entity_poly.pdbx_seq_one_letter_code
_entity_poly.pdbx_strand_id
1 'polypeptide(L)'
;MNGFTIRAATQDDLARIHEWLTEEHEANDGASFLCNFALIGSGQTNGSLFALVRDSDSLPVAFSLGDGNVDILAVHHRMRRQGFGRYLAKHAIDHALSRDLIGLYVECAPITSKPFWLSLGFTPVQSPRRIDNLNWVALPLPHDNELPNAPKSDVVISCSSNSKDWSDPFETQGVIEDGLIQLARDFSFYNAHYYDTLLKIVLDGTELYCDKAKYLRDNGLDFDSPWIRVRSVRIG
;
A
#
# COMPACT_ATOMS: atom_id res chain seq x y z
N MET A 1 -3.97 14.33 -16.96
CA MET A 1 -3.26 13.98 -18.21
C MET A 1 -4.26 14.21 -19.33
N ASN A 2 -3.98 15.09 -20.30
CA ASN A 2 -5.02 15.47 -21.27
C ASN A 2 -5.34 14.30 -22.22
N GLY A 3 -6.63 14.05 -22.47
CA GLY A 3 -7.10 13.00 -23.39
C GLY A 3 -7.15 11.60 -22.80
N PHE A 4 -6.99 11.45 -21.48
CA PHE A 4 -7.13 10.17 -20.79
C PHE A 4 -7.84 10.32 -19.44
N THR A 5 -8.67 9.34 -19.14
CA THR A 5 -9.47 9.26 -17.90
C THR A 5 -9.20 7.95 -17.17
N ILE A 6 -8.98 8.01 -15.85
CA ILE A 6 -8.98 6.82 -15.00
C ILE A 6 -10.38 6.61 -14.43
N ARG A 7 -10.91 5.39 -14.54
CA ARG A 7 -12.21 5.01 -13.99
C ARG A 7 -12.26 3.52 -13.66
N ALA A 8 -13.27 3.10 -12.90
CA ALA A 8 -13.59 1.68 -12.75
C ALA A 8 -13.79 1.05 -14.14
N ALA A 9 -13.24 -0.15 -14.33
CA ALA A 9 -13.31 -0.86 -15.59
C ALA A 9 -14.72 -1.40 -15.83
N THR A 10 -15.22 -1.19 -17.04
CA THR A 10 -16.48 -1.77 -17.53
C THR A 10 -16.21 -3.14 -18.13
N GLN A 11 -17.29 -3.88 -18.44
CA GLN A 11 -17.19 -5.14 -19.15
C GLN A 11 -16.54 -4.98 -20.54
N ASP A 12 -16.81 -3.86 -21.22
CA ASP A 12 -16.20 -3.57 -22.53
C ASP A 12 -14.70 -3.30 -22.41
N ASP A 13 -14.26 -2.62 -21.34
CA ASP A 13 -12.83 -2.45 -21.08
C ASP A 13 -12.16 -3.79 -20.82
N LEU A 14 -12.80 -4.67 -20.03
CA LEU A 14 -12.29 -6.00 -19.74
C LEU A 14 -12.13 -6.85 -21.01
N ALA A 15 -13.11 -6.80 -21.91
CA ALA A 15 -13.04 -7.47 -23.21
C ALA A 15 -11.87 -6.94 -24.05
N ARG A 16 -11.72 -5.62 -24.18
CA ARG A 16 -10.59 -5.00 -24.88
C ARG A 16 -9.25 -5.35 -24.21
N ILE A 17 -9.20 -5.37 -22.88
CA ILE A 17 -8.01 -5.78 -22.12
C ILE A 17 -7.61 -7.22 -22.42
N HIS A 18 -8.58 -8.12 -22.53
CA HIS A 18 -8.34 -9.50 -22.93
C HIS A 18 -7.69 -9.59 -24.32
N GLU A 19 -8.22 -8.83 -25.29
CA GLU A 19 -7.73 -8.82 -26.66
C GLU A 19 -6.24 -8.43 -26.71
N TRP A 20 -5.84 -7.29 -26.13
CA TRP A 20 -4.44 -6.89 -26.20
C TRP A 20 -3.50 -7.72 -25.31
N LEU A 21 -3.98 -8.30 -24.20
CA LEU A 21 -3.19 -9.26 -23.43
C LEU A 21 -2.98 -10.58 -24.19
N THR A 22 -3.93 -10.99 -25.03
CA THR A 22 -3.82 -12.15 -25.92
C THR A 22 -2.78 -11.88 -27.00
N GLU A 23 -2.88 -10.73 -27.67
CA GLU A 23 -1.87 -10.30 -28.66
C GLU A 23 -0.46 -10.23 -28.04
N GLU A 24 -0.33 -9.67 -26.83
CA GLU A 24 0.95 -9.61 -26.13
C GLU A 24 1.47 -11.01 -25.75
N HIS A 25 0.59 -11.93 -25.38
CA HIS A 25 0.97 -13.30 -25.03
C HIS A 25 1.55 -14.05 -26.23
N GLU A 26 0.86 -13.97 -27.36
CA GLU A 26 1.27 -14.59 -28.63
C GLU A 26 2.59 -13.99 -29.15
N ALA A 27 2.78 -12.68 -28.99
CA ALA A 27 3.97 -11.99 -29.48
C ALA A 27 5.23 -12.14 -28.60
N ASN A 28 5.10 -12.52 -27.33
CA ASN A 28 6.21 -12.56 -26.36
C ASN A 28 6.45 -13.94 -25.74
N ASP A 29 6.26 -15.03 -26.51
CA ASP A 29 6.44 -16.41 -26.04
C ASP A 29 5.74 -16.71 -24.70
N GLY A 30 4.55 -16.14 -24.52
CA GLY A 30 3.72 -16.32 -23.33
C GLY A 30 3.97 -15.36 -22.17
N ALA A 31 4.92 -14.42 -22.30
CA ALA A 31 5.20 -13.43 -21.26
C ALA A 31 4.17 -12.27 -21.28
N SER A 32 3.00 -12.49 -20.65
CA SER A 32 1.98 -11.46 -20.43
C SER A 32 1.14 -11.74 -19.17
N PHE A 33 0.29 -10.79 -18.77
CA PHE A 33 -0.68 -10.98 -17.67
C PHE A 33 -1.92 -11.80 -18.08
N LEU A 34 -1.95 -12.40 -19.27
CA LEU A 34 -3.08 -13.22 -19.73
C LEU A 34 -3.33 -14.42 -18.80
N CYS A 35 -2.28 -15.02 -18.24
CA CYS A 35 -2.42 -16.12 -17.28
C CYS A 35 -3.15 -15.71 -15.98
N ASN A 36 -3.23 -14.41 -15.69
CA ASN A 36 -3.98 -13.86 -14.56
C ASN A 36 -5.35 -13.30 -14.96
N PHE A 37 -5.85 -13.58 -16.17
CA PHE A 37 -7.09 -12.95 -16.64
C PHE A 37 -8.33 -13.28 -15.80
N ALA A 38 -8.41 -14.48 -15.23
CA ALA A 38 -9.49 -14.84 -14.29
C ALA A 38 -9.50 -13.94 -13.04
N LEU A 39 -8.32 -13.56 -12.54
CA LEU A 39 -8.17 -12.64 -11.41
C LEU A 39 -8.56 -11.20 -11.83
N ILE A 40 -8.15 -10.77 -13.02
CA ILE A 40 -8.53 -9.47 -13.59
C ILE A 40 -10.05 -9.36 -13.74
N GLY A 41 -10.71 -10.40 -14.25
CA GLY A 41 -12.18 -10.45 -14.37
C GLY A 41 -12.90 -10.41 -13.02
N SER A 42 -12.37 -11.14 -12.02
CA SER A 42 -12.88 -11.07 -10.64
C SER A 42 -12.75 -9.66 -10.06
N GLY A 43 -11.63 -8.99 -10.32
CA GLY A 43 -11.41 -7.61 -9.89
C GLY A 43 -12.37 -6.61 -10.54
N GLN A 44 -12.73 -6.81 -11.81
CA GLN A 44 -13.76 -6.03 -12.46
C GLN A 44 -15.12 -6.20 -11.76
N THR A 45 -15.49 -7.44 -11.44
CA THR A 45 -16.76 -7.76 -10.76
C THR A 45 -16.81 -7.15 -9.35
N ASN A 46 -15.68 -7.13 -8.65
CA ASN A 46 -15.56 -6.63 -7.28
C ASN A 46 -15.26 -5.13 -7.19
N GLY A 47 -15.14 -4.42 -8.33
CA GLY A 47 -14.84 -3.00 -8.35
C GLY A 47 -13.39 -2.63 -8.01
N SER A 48 -12.46 -3.58 -8.04
CA SER A 48 -11.02 -3.38 -7.77
C SER A 48 -10.16 -3.25 -9.02
N LEU A 49 -10.77 -3.29 -10.22
CA LEU A 49 -10.09 -3.04 -11.49
C LEU A 49 -10.36 -1.61 -11.98
N PHE A 50 -9.29 -0.83 -12.13
CA PHE A 50 -9.32 0.52 -12.71
C PHE A 50 -8.61 0.52 -14.06
N ALA A 51 -9.21 1.17 -15.05
CA ALA A 51 -8.66 1.34 -16.39
C ALA A 51 -8.29 2.80 -16.64
N LEU A 52 -7.15 3.03 -17.29
CA LEU A 52 -6.82 4.29 -17.93
C LEU A 52 -7.28 4.21 -19.39
N VAL A 53 -8.25 5.05 -19.73
CA VAL A 53 -8.96 5.01 -21.00
C VAL A 53 -8.67 6.26 -21.80
N ARG A 54 -8.39 6.10 -23.09
CA ARG A 54 -8.21 7.20 -24.03
C ARG A 54 -9.57 7.80 -24.39
N ASP A 55 -9.72 9.11 -24.21
CA ASP A 55 -11.02 9.77 -24.33
C ASP A 55 -11.57 9.78 -25.78
N SER A 56 -10.69 9.75 -26.79
CA SER A 56 -11.09 9.86 -28.20
C SER A 56 -11.85 8.65 -28.74
N ASP A 57 -11.61 7.46 -28.19
CA ASP A 57 -12.12 6.19 -28.73
C ASP A 57 -12.45 5.15 -27.64
N SER A 58 -12.44 5.58 -26.38
CA SER A 58 -12.69 4.75 -25.21
C SER A 58 -11.79 3.51 -25.13
N LEU A 59 -10.56 3.57 -25.67
CA LEU A 59 -9.63 2.45 -25.64
C LEU A 59 -8.91 2.38 -24.28
N PRO A 60 -9.01 1.27 -23.51
CA PRO A 60 -8.19 1.08 -22.32
C PRO A 60 -6.73 0.85 -22.72
N VAL A 61 -5.84 1.76 -22.32
CA VAL A 61 -4.41 1.73 -22.67
C VAL A 61 -3.52 1.24 -21.51
N ALA A 62 -4.09 1.15 -20.32
CA ALA A 62 -3.45 0.61 -19.13
C ALA A 62 -4.52 0.24 -18.09
N PHE A 63 -4.19 -0.63 -17.14
CA PHE A 63 -5.06 -0.94 -16.00
C PHE A 63 -4.25 -1.18 -14.73
N SER A 64 -4.91 -1.01 -13.60
CA SER A 64 -4.44 -1.44 -12.29
C SER A 64 -5.51 -2.26 -11.59
N LEU A 65 -5.08 -3.34 -10.95
CA LEU A 65 -5.88 -4.21 -10.12
C LEU A 65 -5.35 -4.16 -8.68
N GLY A 66 -6.25 -4.04 -7.71
CA GLY A 66 -5.93 -4.25 -6.31
C GLY A 66 -7.00 -3.74 -5.34
N ASP A 67 -7.09 -4.37 -4.18
CA ASP A 67 -7.98 -3.98 -3.08
C ASP A 67 -7.20 -4.11 -1.76
N GLY A 68 -6.57 -3.02 -1.32
CA GLY A 68 -5.61 -3.05 -0.21
C GLY A 68 -4.15 -3.11 -0.64
N ASN A 69 -3.87 -3.31 -1.93
CA ASN A 69 -2.53 -3.42 -2.51
C ASN A 69 -2.54 -3.07 -4.01
N VAL A 70 -1.42 -3.24 -4.72
CA VAL A 70 -1.41 -3.23 -6.20
C VAL A 70 -0.96 -4.60 -6.68
N ASP A 71 -1.94 -5.44 -7.04
CA ASP A 71 -1.71 -6.81 -7.52
C ASP A 71 -1.15 -6.83 -8.94
N ILE A 72 -1.76 -6.04 -9.84
CA ILE A 72 -1.34 -5.95 -11.23
C ILE A 72 -1.38 -4.50 -11.66
N LEU A 73 -0.32 -4.05 -12.32
CA LEU A 73 -0.31 -2.79 -13.05
C LEU A 73 0.30 -3.04 -14.43
N ALA A 74 -0.50 -2.86 -15.47
CA ALA A 74 -0.09 -3.13 -16.84
C ALA A 74 -0.37 -1.94 -17.74
N VAL A 75 0.56 -1.67 -18.65
CA VAL A 75 0.41 -0.66 -19.70
C VAL A 75 0.60 -1.36 -21.04
N HIS A 76 -0.32 -1.12 -21.96
CA HIS A 76 -0.27 -1.63 -23.32
C HIS A 76 1.10 -1.35 -23.93
N HIS A 77 1.74 -2.37 -24.51
CA HIS A 77 3.13 -2.29 -24.95
C HIS A 77 3.43 -1.10 -25.89
N ARG A 78 2.52 -0.81 -26.83
CA ARG A 78 2.57 0.36 -27.73
C ARG A 78 2.40 1.72 -27.03
N MET A 79 1.88 1.71 -25.81
CA MET A 79 1.56 2.89 -25.00
C MET A 79 2.56 3.10 -23.84
N ARG A 80 3.59 2.25 -23.72
CA ARG A 80 4.62 2.36 -22.66
C ARG A 80 5.49 3.62 -22.85
N ARG A 81 6.18 4.01 -21.77
CA ARG A 81 7.08 5.19 -21.68
C ARG A 81 6.39 6.55 -21.87
N GLN A 82 5.06 6.60 -21.78
CA GLN A 82 4.28 7.84 -21.83
C GLN A 82 3.82 8.33 -20.44
N GLY A 83 4.30 7.68 -19.36
CA GLY A 83 3.94 8.04 -17.98
C GLY A 83 2.64 7.41 -17.46
N PHE A 84 1.90 6.63 -18.27
CA PHE A 84 0.63 6.00 -17.87
C PHE A 84 0.75 5.11 -16.63
N GLY A 85 1.83 4.33 -16.51
CA GLY A 85 2.05 3.50 -15.32
C GLY A 85 2.20 4.34 -14.05
N ARG A 86 2.92 5.47 -14.13
CA ARG A 86 3.05 6.42 -13.01
C ARG A 86 1.70 7.06 -12.68
N TYR A 87 0.89 7.35 -13.69
CA TYR A 87 -0.43 7.96 -13.51
C TYR A 87 -1.40 7.01 -12.79
N LEU A 88 -1.44 5.73 -13.20
CA LEU A 88 -2.21 4.70 -12.50
C LEU A 88 -1.70 4.41 -11.09
N ALA A 89 -0.38 4.30 -10.90
CA ALA A 89 0.19 4.05 -9.58
C ALA A 89 -0.13 5.18 -8.59
N LYS A 90 -0.08 6.44 -9.03
CA LYS A 90 -0.51 7.59 -8.22
C LYS A 90 -2.00 7.51 -7.90
N HIS A 91 -2.84 7.20 -8.88
CA HIS A 91 -4.26 7.00 -8.63
C HIS A 91 -4.52 5.89 -7.59
N ALA A 92 -3.80 4.77 -7.65
CA ALA A 92 -3.90 3.71 -6.66
C ALA A 92 -3.47 4.18 -5.25
N ILE A 93 -2.42 4.98 -5.14
CA ILE A 93 -1.99 5.61 -3.88
C ILE A 93 -3.07 6.55 -3.34
N ASP A 94 -3.57 7.46 -4.18
CA ASP A 94 -4.61 8.42 -3.81
C ASP A 94 -5.90 7.71 -3.38
N HIS A 95 -6.29 6.65 -4.09
CA HIS A 95 -7.44 5.82 -3.75
C HIS A 95 -7.24 5.09 -2.41
N ALA A 96 -6.04 4.55 -2.16
CA ALA A 96 -5.71 3.91 -0.88
C ALA A 96 -5.77 4.89 0.30
N LEU A 97 -5.23 6.10 0.12
CA LEU A 97 -5.34 7.18 1.09
C LEU A 97 -6.81 7.56 1.38
N SER A 98 -7.63 7.69 0.33
CA SER A 98 -9.05 8.02 0.48
C SER A 98 -9.87 6.96 1.23
N ARG A 99 -9.35 5.72 1.30
CA ARG A 99 -9.94 4.59 2.00
C ARG A 99 -9.34 4.33 3.38
N ASP A 100 -8.49 5.23 3.87
CA ASP A 100 -7.81 5.10 5.17
C ASP A 100 -7.03 3.78 5.31
N LEU A 101 -6.39 3.32 4.22
CA LEU A 101 -5.55 2.13 4.25
C LEU A 101 -4.21 2.43 4.94
N ILE A 102 -3.65 1.45 5.66
CA ILE A 102 -2.38 1.60 6.39
C ILE A 102 -1.18 1.75 5.44
N GLY A 103 -1.22 1.07 4.30
CA GLY A 103 -0.13 1.07 3.34
C GLY A 103 -0.41 0.23 2.11
N LEU A 104 0.44 0.35 1.10
CA LEU A 104 0.39 -0.44 -0.14
C LEU A 104 1.65 -1.29 -0.28
N TYR A 105 1.52 -2.51 -0.78
CA TYR A 105 2.67 -3.35 -1.13
C TYR A 105 2.47 -4.00 -2.49
N VAL A 106 3.58 -4.32 -3.16
CA VAL A 106 3.60 -4.79 -4.54
C VAL A 106 4.67 -5.86 -4.72
N GLU A 107 4.34 -6.91 -5.45
CA GLU A 107 5.34 -7.81 -6.02
C GLU A 107 5.85 -7.26 -7.35
N CYS A 108 7.15 -7.02 -7.44
CA CYS A 108 7.81 -6.60 -8.67
C CYS A 108 8.02 -7.81 -9.58
N ALA A 109 6.99 -8.14 -10.36
CA ALA A 109 7.04 -9.17 -11.39
C ALA A 109 6.72 -8.54 -12.76
N PRO A 110 7.73 -8.34 -13.64
CA PRO A 110 9.13 -8.72 -13.50
C PRO A 110 9.89 -7.84 -12.50
N ILE A 111 11.03 -8.34 -11.99
CA ILE A 111 11.90 -7.61 -11.05
C ILE A 111 12.42 -6.29 -11.62
N THR A 112 12.47 -6.17 -12.95
CA THR A 112 12.82 -4.93 -13.67
C THR A 112 11.83 -3.78 -13.42
N SER A 113 10.63 -4.05 -12.86
CA SER A 113 9.69 -3.02 -12.41
C SER A 113 10.06 -2.39 -11.06
N LYS A 114 10.98 -2.99 -10.28
CA LYS A 114 11.33 -2.49 -8.94
C LYS A 114 11.81 -1.04 -8.93
N PRO A 115 12.71 -0.57 -9.82
CA PRO A 115 13.12 0.84 -9.86
C PRO A 115 11.96 1.80 -10.10
N PHE A 116 10.92 1.40 -10.85
CA PHE A 116 9.73 2.21 -11.05
C PHE A 116 9.00 2.47 -9.72
N TRP A 117 8.78 1.43 -8.91
CA TRP A 117 8.13 1.56 -7.60
C TRP A 117 8.98 2.33 -6.60
N LEU A 118 10.29 2.10 -6.56
CA LEU A 118 11.20 2.89 -5.70
C LEU A 118 11.14 4.38 -6.03
N SER A 119 11.01 4.75 -7.31
CA SER A 119 10.84 6.14 -7.74
C SER A 119 9.49 6.78 -7.35
N LEU A 120 8.59 6.01 -6.74
CA LEU A 120 7.32 6.45 -6.17
C LEU A 120 7.36 6.50 -4.63
N GLY A 121 8.52 6.24 -4.01
CA GLY A 121 8.68 6.25 -2.56
C GLY A 121 8.48 4.90 -1.89
N PHE A 122 8.19 3.83 -2.65
CA PHE A 122 8.16 2.48 -2.08
C PHE A 122 9.57 2.07 -1.63
N THR A 123 9.66 1.24 -0.59
CA THR A 123 10.92 0.69 -0.07
C THR A 123 10.93 -0.83 -0.19
N PRO A 124 12.11 -1.47 -0.36
CA PRO A 124 12.21 -2.92 -0.40
C PRO A 124 11.74 -3.56 0.91
N VAL A 125 10.98 -4.65 0.82
CA VAL A 125 10.50 -5.39 1.99
C VAL A 125 10.55 -6.91 1.74
N GLN A 126 10.39 -7.69 2.81
CA GLN A 126 10.18 -9.12 2.71
C GLN A 126 8.79 -9.46 2.14
N SER A 127 8.67 -10.61 1.49
CA SER A 127 7.38 -11.08 0.98
C SER A 127 6.35 -11.23 2.11
N PRO A 128 5.10 -10.75 1.93
CA PRO A 128 4.04 -11.01 2.90
C PRO A 128 3.70 -12.51 2.97
N ARG A 129 4.07 -13.29 1.95
CA ARG A 129 3.88 -14.74 1.89
C ARG A 129 4.97 -15.52 2.63
N ARG A 130 5.92 -14.83 3.27
CA ARG A 130 7.02 -15.44 4.05
C ARG A 130 7.88 -16.41 3.24
N ILE A 131 8.05 -16.09 1.96
CA ILE A 131 8.98 -16.76 1.06
C ILE A 131 10.14 -15.81 0.84
N ASP A 132 11.37 -16.33 0.86
CA ASP A 132 12.60 -15.56 0.61
C ASP A 132 12.64 -15.06 -0.83
N ASN A 133 11.97 -13.93 -1.07
CA ASN A 133 11.93 -13.25 -2.35
C ASN A 133 12.02 -11.74 -2.12
N LEU A 134 13.08 -11.11 -2.62
CA LEU A 134 13.35 -9.67 -2.50
C LEU A 134 12.64 -8.83 -3.57
N ASN A 135 11.67 -9.40 -4.28
CA ASN A 135 10.90 -8.72 -5.31
C ASN A 135 9.78 -7.86 -4.73
N TRP A 136 9.61 -7.79 -3.40
CA TRP A 136 8.53 -7.02 -2.79
C TRP A 136 8.99 -5.62 -2.39
N VAL A 137 8.06 -4.68 -2.55
CA VAL A 137 8.21 -3.29 -2.13
C VAL A 137 6.94 -2.83 -1.43
N ALA A 138 7.06 -1.89 -0.48
CA ALA A 138 5.92 -1.36 0.25
C ALA A 138 6.01 0.16 0.45
N LEU A 139 4.87 0.80 0.60
CA LEU A 139 4.69 2.23 0.84
C LEU A 139 3.74 2.40 2.02
N PRO A 140 4.24 2.78 3.21
CA PRO A 140 3.39 3.17 4.32
C PRO A 140 2.59 4.43 3.96
N LEU A 141 1.34 4.51 4.40
CA LEU A 141 0.43 5.64 4.16
C LEU A 141 0.01 6.28 5.50
N PRO A 142 0.92 6.95 6.22
CA PRO A 142 0.58 7.60 7.48
C PRO A 142 -0.40 8.76 7.24
N HIS A 143 -1.40 8.87 8.11
CA HIS A 143 -2.38 9.96 8.11
C HIS A 143 -2.01 11.02 9.16
N ASP A 144 -2.19 12.30 8.83
CA ASP A 144 -2.10 13.39 9.80
C ASP A 144 -3.49 13.60 10.41
N ASN A 145 -3.59 13.56 11.73
CA ASN A 145 -4.84 13.68 12.46
C ASN A 145 -5.05 15.11 12.98
N GLU A 146 -6.30 15.57 12.95
CA GLU A 146 -6.70 16.76 13.70
C GLU A 146 -6.73 16.42 15.19
N LEU A 147 -5.86 17.06 15.97
CA LEU A 147 -5.82 16.86 17.41
C LEU A 147 -6.77 17.84 18.14
N PRO A 148 -7.34 17.43 19.29
CA PRO A 148 -8.02 18.34 20.18
C PRO A 148 -7.13 19.51 20.60
N ASN A 149 -7.74 20.64 20.92
CA ASN A 149 -7.03 21.79 21.46
C ASN A 149 -6.66 21.57 22.94
N ALA A 150 -5.63 20.77 23.16
CA ALA A 150 -5.12 20.37 24.47
C ALA A 150 -3.57 20.39 24.48
N PRO A 151 -2.93 20.33 25.66
CA PRO A 151 -1.48 20.18 25.75
C PRO A 151 -1.01 18.97 24.96
N LYS A 152 0.04 19.16 24.16
CA LYS A 152 0.66 18.12 23.36
C LYS A 152 1.85 17.53 24.12
N SER A 153 2.01 16.21 24.01
CA SER A 153 3.17 15.46 24.48
C SER A 153 3.95 14.91 23.30
N ASP A 154 5.26 14.74 23.48
CA ASP A 154 6.12 14.10 22.50
C ASP A 154 5.96 12.58 22.60
N VAL A 155 5.72 11.94 21.45
CA VAL A 155 5.55 10.50 21.35
C VAL A 155 6.59 9.94 20.39
N VAL A 156 7.34 8.95 20.85
CA VAL A 156 8.32 8.21 20.04
C VAL A 156 7.91 6.76 19.95
N ILE A 157 7.80 6.26 18.72
CA ILE A 157 7.44 4.88 18.42
C ILE A 157 8.57 4.21 17.67
N SER A 158 8.98 3.03 18.12
CA SER A 158 9.99 2.20 17.44
C SER A 158 9.48 0.78 17.28
N CYS A 159 9.85 0.14 16.19
CA CYS A 159 9.54 -1.27 15.93
C CYS A 159 10.79 -2.11 15.89
N SER A 160 10.67 -3.40 16.18
CA SER A 160 11.73 -4.35 15.91
C SER A 160 11.17 -5.72 15.54
N SER A 161 11.81 -6.39 14.58
CA SER A 161 11.51 -7.78 14.24
C SER A 161 12.16 -8.78 15.21
N ASN A 162 13.11 -8.33 16.03
CA ASN A 162 13.82 -9.11 17.05
C ASN A 162 14.17 -8.23 18.27
N SER A 163 14.77 -8.73 19.35
CA SER A 163 15.06 -7.89 20.53
C SER A 163 16.29 -6.97 20.41
N LYS A 164 16.99 -6.95 19.28
CA LYS A 164 18.32 -6.32 19.13
C LYS A 164 18.37 -5.17 18.11
N ASP A 165 17.52 -5.18 17.08
CA ASP A 165 17.61 -4.25 15.94
C ASP A 165 16.34 -3.39 15.80
N TRP A 166 16.25 -2.32 16.58
CA TRP A 166 15.16 -1.36 16.48
C TRP A 166 15.24 -0.55 15.17
N SER A 167 14.07 -0.24 14.60
CA SER A 167 13.92 0.70 13.50
C SER A 167 14.33 2.10 13.94
N ASP A 168 14.55 2.98 12.96
CA ASP A 168 14.62 4.41 13.23
C ASP A 168 13.37 4.86 14.01
N PRO A 169 13.52 5.73 15.02
CA PRO A 169 12.40 6.21 15.81
C PRO A 169 11.45 7.04 14.94
N PHE A 170 10.17 6.75 15.05
CA PHE A 170 9.10 7.60 14.54
C PHE A 170 8.70 8.59 15.61
N GLU A 171 8.97 9.87 15.36
CA GLU A 171 8.64 10.96 16.28
C GLU A 171 7.36 11.66 15.81
N THR A 172 6.42 11.84 16.73
CA THR A 172 5.19 12.60 16.52
C THR A 172 4.78 13.29 17.82
N GLN A 173 3.77 14.15 17.75
CA GLN A 173 3.08 14.64 18.94
C GLN A 173 1.82 13.82 19.20
N GLY A 174 1.29 13.89 20.42
CA GLY A 174 -0.03 13.38 20.74
C GLY A 174 -0.74 14.18 21.82
N VAL A 175 -2.05 14.01 21.93
CA VAL A 175 -2.90 14.57 23.00
C VAL A 175 -3.44 13.42 23.85
N ILE A 176 -3.44 13.61 25.17
CA ILE A 176 -3.97 12.63 26.11
C ILE A 176 -5.37 13.07 26.54
N GLU A 177 -6.37 12.24 26.28
CA GLU A 177 -7.75 12.46 26.69
C GLU A 177 -8.34 11.13 27.17
N ASP A 178 -8.90 11.09 28.37
CA ASP A 178 -9.52 9.90 28.98
C ASP A 178 -8.63 8.63 28.95
N GLY A 179 -7.33 8.82 29.21
CA GLY A 179 -6.33 7.74 29.21
C GLY A 179 -6.00 7.21 27.81
N LEU A 180 -6.43 7.88 26.74
CA LEU A 180 -6.07 7.57 25.35
C LEU A 180 -5.12 8.64 24.82
N ILE A 181 -3.98 8.23 24.27
CA ILE A 181 -3.09 9.09 23.50
C ILE A 181 -3.60 9.08 22.07
N GLN A 182 -4.02 10.22 21.52
CA GLN A 182 -4.30 10.40 20.10
C GLN A 182 -3.07 10.99 19.41
N LEU A 183 -2.55 10.35 18.36
CA LEU A 183 -1.34 10.80 17.68
C LEU A 183 -1.65 11.86 16.63
N ALA A 184 -0.81 12.89 16.53
CA ALA A 184 -0.87 13.91 15.48
C ALA A 184 -0.64 13.31 14.10
N ARG A 185 0.13 12.23 14.02
CA ARG A 185 0.39 11.48 12.81
C ARG A 185 0.43 9.99 13.13
N ASP A 186 -0.24 9.21 12.30
CA ASP A 186 -0.27 7.77 12.43
C ASP A 186 1.12 7.18 12.24
N PHE A 187 1.51 6.26 13.12
CA PHE A 187 2.62 5.37 12.85
C PHE A 187 2.15 4.24 11.96
N SER A 188 2.86 3.95 10.87
CA SER A 188 2.56 2.84 9.96
C SER A 188 3.83 2.06 9.63
N PHE A 189 3.80 0.73 9.82
CA PHE A 189 4.97 -0.12 9.66
C PHE A 189 4.64 -1.42 8.93
N TYR A 190 5.46 -1.77 7.94
CA TYR A 190 5.39 -3.03 7.22
C TYR A 190 6.21 -4.09 7.94
N ASN A 191 5.62 -5.24 8.26
CA ASN A 191 6.38 -6.42 8.66
C ASN A 191 5.67 -7.72 8.23
N ALA A 192 6.36 -8.58 7.48
CA ALA A 192 5.84 -9.92 7.12
C ALA A 192 5.52 -10.79 8.36
N HIS A 193 6.14 -10.46 9.50
CA HIS A 193 5.91 -11.04 10.83
C HIS A 193 5.21 -10.05 11.77
N TYR A 194 4.25 -9.27 11.27
CA TYR A 194 3.60 -8.18 12.02
C TYR A 194 3.09 -8.57 13.42
N TYR A 195 2.56 -9.78 13.61
CA TYR A 195 2.10 -10.25 14.93
C TYR A 195 3.21 -10.39 15.99
N ASP A 196 4.44 -10.64 15.58
CA ASP A 196 5.58 -10.82 16.48
C ASP A 196 6.52 -9.60 16.48
N THR A 197 6.11 -8.50 15.85
CA THR A 197 6.84 -7.23 15.91
C THR A 197 6.82 -6.70 17.32
N LEU A 198 8.00 -6.44 17.90
CA LEU A 198 8.12 -5.68 19.13
C LEU A 198 7.84 -4.21 18.81
N LEU A 199 7.02 -3.58 19.63
CA LEU A 199 6.69 -2.17 19.54
C LEU A 199 7.10 -1.52 20.85
N LYS A 200 7.81 -0.40 20.75
CA LYS A 200 8.16 0.45 21.88
C LYS A 200 7.50 1.82 21.70
N ILE A 201 6.85 2.30 22.75
CA ILE A 201 6.18 3.60 22.78
C ILE A 201 6.68 4.37 23.99
N VAL A 202 7.21 5.56 23.73
CA VAL A 202 7.75 6.48 24.73
C VAL A 202 6.97 7.78 24.67
N LEU A 203 6.49 8.27 25.82
CA LEU A 203 5.75 9.53 25.98
C LEU A 203 6.57 10.45 26.89
N ASP A 204 6.95 11.63 26.39
CA ASP A 204 7.76 12.62 27.12
C ASP A 204 9.00 11.98 27.78
N GLY A 205 9.67 11.07 27.08
CA GLY A 205 10.85 10.33 27.55
C GLY A 205 10.56 9.14 28.47
N THR A 206 9.31 8.89 28.84
CA THR A 206 8.90 7.76 29.68
C THR A 206 8.39 6.60 28.83
N GLU A 207 8.95 5.41 29.00
CA GLU A 207 8.47 4.20 28.32
C GLU A 207 7.10 3.80 28.85
N LEU A 208 6.10 3.80 27.97
CA LEU A 208 4.74 3.36 28.29
C LEU A 208 4.49 1.91 27.90
N TYR A 209 5.18 1.46 26.85
CA TYR A 209 4.98 0.12 26.30
C TYR A 209 6.26 -0.38 25.63
N CYS A 210 6.60 -1.65 25.85
CA CYS A 210 7.67 -2.36 25.15
C CYS A 210 7.40 -3.87 25.14
N ASP A 211 6.54 -4.33 24.23
CA ASP A 211 6.25 -5.76 24.03
C ASP A 211 5.77 -6.01 22.59
N LYS A 212 5.30 -7.21 22.27
CA LYS A 212 4.78 -7.58 20.95
C LYS A 212 3.50 -6.82 20.64
N ALA A 213 3.47 -6.16 19.49
CA ALA A 213 2.35 -5.39 18.97
C ALA A 213 0.98 -6.07 19.11
N LYS A 214 0.90 -7.40 18.95
CA LYS A 214 -0.35 -8.15 19.10
C LYS A 214 -1.05 -7.97 20.46
N TYR A 215 -0.31 -7.62 21.52
CA TYR A 215 -0.88 -7.38 22.85
C TYR A 215 -1.52 -5.99 23.00
N LEU A 216 -1.36 -5.10 22.01
CA LEU A 216 -2.02 -3.79 21.96
C LEU A 216 -3.25 -3.75 21.05
N ARG A 217 -3.67 -4.88 20.46
CA ARG A 217 -4.81 -4.92 19.53
C ARG A 217 -6.07 -4.27 20.11
N ASP A 218 -6.35 -4.51 21.39
CA ASP A 218 -7.56 -3.98 22.04
C ASP A 218 -7.35 -2.56 22.62
N ASN A 219 -6.16 -1.97 22.43
CA ASN A 219 -5.73 -0.71 23.02
C ASN A 219 -5.29 0.33 21.97
N GLY A 220 -5.79 0.24 20.74
CA GLY A 220 -5.64 1.28 19.71
C GLY A 220 -4.68 0.96 18.55
N LEU A 221 -4.24 -0.30 18.44
CA LEU A 221 -3.48 -0.78 17.29
C LEU A 221 -4.39 -1.36 16.20
N ASP A 222 -4.22 -0.91 14.97
CA ASP A 222 -4.83 -1.57 13.81
C ASP A 222 -3.85 -2.55 13.16
N PHE A 223 -4.41 -3.67 12.71
CA PHE A 223 -3.69 -4.65 11.90
C PHE A 223 -4.42 -4.85 10.57
N ASP A 224 -3.69 -4.66 9.48
CA ASP A 224 -4.13 -5.07 8.14
C ASP A 224 -2.95 -5.75 7.46
N SER A 225 -2.90 -7.08 7.54
CA SER A 225 -1.73 -7.87 7.13
C SER A 225 -1.14 -7.40 5.80
N PRO A 226 0.17 -7.07 5.71
CA PRO A 226 1.25 -7.23 6.70
C PRO A 226 1.59 -5.93 7.47
N TRP A 227 0.62 -5.05 7.65
CA TRP A 227 0.78 -3.74 8.24
C TRP A 227 0.40 -3.67 9.71
N ILE A 228 1.07 -2.77 10.40
CA ILE A 228 0.76 -2.32 11.76
C ILE A 228 0.52 -0.83 11.68
N ARG A 229 -0.57 -0.34 12.29
CA ARG A 229 -0.80 1.09 12.48
C ARG A 229 -1.08 1.42 13.94
N VAL A 230 -0.49 2.50 14.42
CA VAL A 230 -0.85 3.14 15.69
C VAL A 230 -1.46 4.49 15.36
N ARG A 231 -2.74 4.68 15.71
CA ARG A 231 -3.43 5.98 15.63
C ARG A 231 -3.67 6.58 17.00
N SER A 232 -3.95 5.68 17.94
CA SER A 232 -4.14 6.02 19.34
C SER A 232 -3.64 4.88 20.21
N VAL A 233 -3.29 5.15 21.46
CA VAL A 233 -2.88 4.12 22.41
C VAL A 233 -3.51 4.39 23.77
N ARG A 234 -4.19 3.39 24.32
CA ARG A 234 -4.72 3.48 25.68
C ARG A 234 -3.61 3.22 26.69
N ILE A 235 -3.45 4.15 27.62
CA ILE A 235 -2.60 4.05 28.80
C ILE A 235 -3.41 3.31 29.87
N GLY A 236 -2.87 2.21 30.39
CA GLY A 236 -3.46 1.38 31.44
C GLY A 236 -2.50 1.23 32.62
#